data_AF-A0A1R1PU47-F1
#
_entry.id   AF-A0A1R1PU47-F1
#
_cell.length_a   1.000
_cell.length_b   1.000
_cell.length_c   1.000
_cell.angle_alpha   90.00
_cell.angle_beta   90.00
_cell.angle_gamma   90.00
#
_symmetry.space_group_name_H-M   'P 1'
#
loop_
_entity.id
_entity.type
_entity.pdbx_description
1 polymer ?
#
loop_
_entity_poly.entity_id
_entity_poly.type
_entity_poly.pdbx_seq_one_letter_code
_entity_poly.pdbx_strand_id
1 'polypeptide(L)' 'MKIQQILTLDCRGIEPVEFSPKGEWIASGVDSVTKFNEIDFSMGDWADYDENADVEVSIMDFESSFVKLK' A
#
# COMPACT_ATOMS: atom_id res chain seq x y z
N MET A 1 -11.83 -7.44 3.54
CA MET A 1 -10.40 -7.16 3.28
C MET A 1 -9.55 -8.18 4.02
N LYS A 2 -8.38 -8.54 3.50
CA LYS A 2 -7.49 -9.56 4.08
C LYS A 2 -6.12 -8.95 4.30
N ILE A 3 -5.58 -9.07 5.52
CA ILE A 3 -4.20 -8.66 5.82
C ILE A 3 -3.23 -9.54 5.03
N GLN A 4 -2.27 -8.90 4.37
CA GLN A 4 -1.22 -9.56 3.60
C GLN A 4 0.14 -9.22 4.22
N GLN A 5 1.00 -10.23 4.41
CA GLN A 5 2.37 -10.00 4.86
C GLN A 5 3.20 -9.41 3.69
N ILE A 6 3.76 -8.21 3.90
CA ILE A 6 4.58 -7.49 2.91
C ILE A 6 6.04 -7.31 3.34
N LEU A 7 6.33 -7.44 4.63
CA LEU A 7 7.63 -7.18 5.23
C LEU A 7 7.87 -8.10 6.43
N THR A 8 9.11 -8.55 6.60
CA THR A 8 9.60 -9.21 7.81
C THR A 8 10.79 -8.42 8.34
N LEU A 9 10.80 -8.16 9.65
CA LEU A 9 11.86 -7.42 10.33
C LEU A 9 12.58 -8.33 11.33
N ASP A 10 13.91 -8.37 11.29
CA ASP A 10 14.74 -8.94 12.37
C ASP A 10 14.99 -7.83 13.41
N CYS A 11 14.35 -7.94 14.56
CA CYS A 11 14.40 -6.91 15.60
C CYS A 11 15.19 -7.39 16.83
N ARG A 12 16.08 -6.53 17.35
CA ARG A 12 16.94 -6.83 18.52
C ARG A 12 16.81 -5.75 19.57
N GLY A 13 16.02 -6.02 20.62
CA GLY A 13 15.78 -5.06 21.71
C GLY A 13 14.85 -3.89 21.33
N ILE A 14 14.20 -3.96 20.17
CA ILE A 14 13.21 -3.00 19.69
C ILE A 14 12.01 -3.76 19.11
N GLU A 15 10.82 -3.19 19.17
CA GLU A 15 9.62 -3.75 18.55
C GLU A 15 8.88 -2.64 17.78
N PRO A 16 8.47 -2.86 16.52
CA PRO A 16 7.67 -1.89 15.79
C PRO A 16 6.25 -1.86 16.35
N VAL A 17 5.71 -0.64 16.51
CA VAL A 17 4.37 -0.43 17.10
C VAL A 17 3.38 0.20 16.11
N GLU A 18 3.88 0.82 15.05
CA GLU A 18 3.08 1.51 14.04
C GLU A 18 3.80 1.49 12.69
N PHE A 19 3.05 1.50 11.59
CA PHE A 19 3.56 1.62 10.24
C PHE A 19 2.88 2.78 9.52
N SER A 20 3.69 3.66 8.94
CA SER A 20 3.24 4.76 8.09
C SER A 20 3.81 4.52 6.68
N PRO A 21 2.97 4.29 5.65
CA PRO A 21 3.40 3.95 4.29
C PRO A 21 3.90 5.19 3.52
N LYS A 22 4.87 5.92 4.09
CA LYS A 22 5.43 7.13 3.48
C LYS A 22 6.24 6.82 2.23
N GLY A 23 6.33 7.80 1.35
CA GLY A 23 7.10 7.72 0.11
C GLY A 23 6.24 7.31 -1.08
N GLU A 24 6.89 7.10 -2.22
CA GLU A 24 6.23 6.74 -3.46
C GLU A 24 6.07 5.22 -3.56
N TRP A 25 4.84 4.79 -3.80
CA TRP A 25 4.48 3.42 -4.07
C TRP A 25 4.13 3.25 -5.55
N ILE A 26 4.21 2.01 -6.00
CA ILE A 26 3.86 1.63 -7.37
C ILE A 26 2.71 0.64 -7.38
N ALA A 27 1.84 0.76 -8.37
CA ALA A 27 0.80 -0.22 -8.66
C ALA A 27 0.63 -0.40 -10.17
N SER A 28 -0.21 -1.36 -10.54
CA SER A 28 -0.65 -1.56 -11.92
C SER A 28 -2.16 -1.71 -11.93
N GLY A 29 -2.79 -1.18 -12.98
CA GLY A 29 -4.21 -1.42 -13.22
C GLY A 29 -4.53 -2.91 -13.22
N VAL A 30 -5.71 -3.27 -12.73
CA VAL A 30 -6.13 -4.69 -12.67
C VAL A 30 -6.43 -5.20 -14.07
N ASP A 31 -7.15 -4.39 -14.85
CA ASP A 31 -7.62 -4.74 -16.19
C ASP A 31 -6.83 -4.03 -17.31
N SER A 32 -5.84 -3.22 -16.93
CA SER A 32 -4.94 -2.51 -17.84
C SER A 32 -3.48 -2.81 -17.49
N VAL A 33 -2.55 -2.49 -18.40
CA VAL A 33 -1.11 -2.47 -18.09
C VAL A 33 -0.63 -1.08 -17.62
N THR A 34 -1.56 -0.17 -17.32
CA THR A 34 -1.25 1.18 -16.81
C THR A 34 -0.42 1.07 -15.54
N LYS A 35 0.65 1.88 -15.48
CA LYS A 35 1.57 1.94 -14.36
C LYS A 35 1.33 3.22 -13.58
N PHE A 36 1.07 3.09 -12.29
CA PHE A 36 1.00 4.19 -11.35
C PHE A 36 2.30 4.14 -10.54
N ASN A 37 3.17 5.14 -10.70
CA ASN A 37 4.51 5.14 -10.09
C ASN A 37 4.68 6.11 -8.92
N GLU A 38 3.68 6.96 -8.68
CA GLU A 38 3.74 8.08 -7.74
C GLU A 38 2.56 8.02 -6.76
N ILE A 39 2.27 6.83 -6.22
CA ILE A 39 1.21 6.65 -5.22
C ILE A 39 1.74 7.12 -3.86
N ASP A 40 1.13 8.15 -3.30
CA ASP A 40 1.47 8.69 -1.98
C ASP A 40 0.25 8.65 -1.05
N PHE A 41 0.46 8.13 0.15
CA PHE A 41 -0.55 8.00 1.22
C PHE A 41 -0.42 9.10 2.28
N SER A 42 0.35 10.17 2.03
CA SER A 42 0.52 11.28 2.98
C SER A 42 -0.78 11.98 3.37
N MET A 43 -1.79 11.93 2.50
CA MET A 43 -3.14 12.50 2.71
C MET A 43 -4.17 11.44 3.16
N GLY A 44 -3.74 10.21 3.45
CA GLY A 44 -4.62 9.08 3.77
C GLY A 44 -4.84 8.21 2.55
N ASP A 45 -5.99 8.35 1.91
CA ASP A 45 -6.39 7.55 0.75
C ASP A 45 -5.81 8.09 -0.56
N TRP A 46 -5.68 7.21 -1.55
CA TRP A 46 -5.23 7.56 -2.90
C TRP A 46 -6.31 7.19 -3.93
N ALA A 47 -6.56 8.09 -4.87
CA ALA A 47 -7.46 7.87 -6.00
C ALA A 47 -6.90 8.52 -7.27
N ASP A 48 -7.16 7.89 -8.40
CA ASP A 48 -6.73 8.32 -9.73
C ASP A 48 -7.66 7.73 -10.81
N TYR A 49 -7.38 8.01 -12.08
CA TYR A 49 -8.15 7.50 -13.22
C TYR A 49 -7.28 6.68 -14.16
N ASP A 50 -7.70 5.46 -14.47
CA ASP A 50 -7.03 4.63 -15.47
C ASP A 50 -7.60 4.92 -16.87
N GLU A 51 -6.95 5.83 -17.60
CA GLU A 51 -7.38 6.23 -18.95
C GLU A 51 -7.44 5.05 -19.94
N ASN A 52 -6.63 4.00 -19.76
CA ASN A 52 -6.62 2.86 -20.68
C ASN A 52 -7.78 1.88 -20.43
N ALA A 53 -8.29 1.83 -19.20
CA ALA A 53 -9.44 1.01 -18.84
C ALA A 53 -10.75 1.81 -18.75
N ASP A 54 -10.69 3.14 -18.82
CA ASP A 54 -11.82 4.08 -18.69
C ASP A 54 -12.58 3.88 -17.37
N VAL A 55 -11.83 3.76 -16.26
CA VAL A 55 -12.37 3.53 -14.91
C VAL A 55 -11.61 4.32 -13.84
N GLU A 56 -12.32 4.67 -12.78
CA GLU A 56 -11.72 5.17 -11.54
C GLU A 56 -10.98 4.05 -10.80
N VAL A 57 -9.82 4.37 -10.23
CA VAL A 57 -9.02 3.47 -9.41
C VAL A 57 -8.71 4.14 -8.08
N SER A 58 -8.69 3.36 -7.00
CA SER A 58 -8.44 3.90 -5.67
C SER A 58 -7.84 2.86 -4.73
N ILE A 59 -7.04 3.34 -3.77
CA ILE A 59 -6.58 2.59 -2.62
C ILE A 59 -7.07 3.35 -1.38
N MET A 60 -8.05 2.77 -0.70
CA MET A 60 -8.75 3.37 0.42
C MET A 60 -8.55 2.54 1.69
N ASP A 61 -8.77 3.14 2.86
CA ASP A 61 -8.85 2.48 4.16
C ASP A 61 -7.58 1.65 4.49
N PHE A 62 -6.41 2.25 4.29
CA PHE A 62 -5.14 1.58 4.58
C PHE A 62 -5.03 1.21 6.07
N GLU A 63 -4.92 -0.08 6.37
CA GLU A 63 -4.68 -0.61 7.71
C GLU A 63 -3.41 -1.46 7.75
N SER A 64 -2.70 -1.41 8.87
CA SER A 64 -1.51 -2.22 9.09
C SER A 64 -1.47 -2.80 10.50
N SER A 65 -0.83 -3.96 10.65
CA SER A 65 -0.63 -4.60 11.95
C SER A 65 0.67 -5.40 11.95
N PHE A 66 1.30 -5.50 13.12
CA PHE A 66 2.46 -6.37 13.32
C PHE A 66 2.03 -7.68 13.96
N VAL A 67 2.52 -8.79 13.41
CA VAL A 67 2.35 -10.13 13.96
C VAL A 67 3.72 -10.66 14.33
N LYS A 68 3.88 -11.12 15.58
CA LYS A 68 5.11 -11.82 15.99
C LYS A 68 5.16 -13.16 15.28
N LEU A 69 6.18 -13.34 14.43
CA LEU A 69 6.46 -14.63 13.82
C LEU A 69 7.03 -15.57 14.89
N LYS A 70 6.61 -16.83 14.85
CA LYS A 70 7.09 -17.89 15.74
C LYS A 70 8.43 -18.45 15.27
#